data_AF-A0A2W4JAP8-F1
#
_entry.id   AF-A0A2W4JAP8-F1
#
_cell.length_a   1.000
_cell.length_b   1.000
_cell.length_c   1.000
_cell.angle_alpha   90.00
_cell.angle_beta   90.00
_cell.angle_gamma   90.00
#
_symmetry.space_group_name_H-M   'P 1'
#
loop_
_entity.id
_entity.type
_entity.pdbx_description
1 polymer ?
#
loop_
_entity_poly.entity_id
_entity_poly.type
_entity_poly.pdbx_seq_one_letter_code
_entity_poly.pdbx_strand_id
1 'polypeptide(L)'
;MTRLILTRGLPASGKTTFARRLQPSVVRVNRDDLRRMLHGTRLLTQWAEGQVTVAQRAQVEALLRARVDVCVDDTNLRSRT
;
A
#
# COMPACT_ATOMS: atom_id res chain seq x y z
N MET A 1 -11.58 17.80 2.38
CA MET A 1 -11.27 16.57 3.16
C MET A 1 -10.48 15.63 2.28
N THR A 2 -9.50 14.94 2.82
CA THR A 2 -8.71 13.90 2.11
C THR A 2 -9.25 12.51 2.43
N ARG A 3 -9.16 11.61 1.46
CA ARG A 3 -9.63 10.22 1.59
C ARG A 3 -8.46 9.27 1.70
N LEU A 4 -8.56 8.34 2.65
CA LEU A 4 -7.72 7.15 2.73
C LEU A 4 -8.58 5.93 2.40
N ILE A 5 -8.27 5.26 1.29
CA ILE A 5 -8.99 4.08 0.81
C ILE A 5 -8.13 2.85 1.10
N LEU A 6 -8.59 1.95 1.96
CA LEU A 6 -7.92 0.68 2.25
C LEU A 6 -8.70 -0.46 1.61
N THR A 7 -8.10 -1.16 0.65
CA THR A 7 -8.72 -2.38 0.11
C THR A 7 -8.48 -3.56 1.05
N ARG A 8 -9.42 -4.51 1.13
CA ARG A 8 -9.28 -5.71 1.95
C ARG A 8 -9.77 -6.92 1.16
N GLY A 9 -8.95 -7.96 1.08
CA GLY A 9 -9.32 -9.18 0.37
C GLY A 9 -8.13 -10.05 -0.04
N LEU A 10 -8.40 -11.32 -0.30
CA LEU A 10 -7.39 -12.32 -0.70
C LEU A 10 -6.63 -11.91 -1.97
N PRO A 11 -5.40 -12.41 -2.19
CA PRO A 11 -4.71 -12.24 -3.47
C PRO A 11 -5.64 -12.54 -4.67
N ALA A 12 -5.45 -11.82 -5.77
CA ALA A 12 -6.30 -11.90 -6.98
C ALA A 12 -7.78 -11.47 -6.85
N SER A 13 -8.23 -10.94 -5.70
CA SER A 13 -9.60 -10.43 -5.54
C SER A 13 -9.93 -9.11 -6.26
N GLY A 14 -9.12 -8.68 -7.25
CA GLY A 14 -9.35 -7.46 -8.02
C GLY A 14 -8.94 -6.13 -7.37
N LYS A 15 -8.29 -6.14 -6.19
CA LYS A 15 -7.87 -4.91 -5.45
C LYS A 15 -7.02 -3.96 -6.29
N THR A 16 -5.97 -4.48 -6.93
CA THR A 16 -5.10 -3.67 -7.78
C THR A 16 -5.83 -3.16 -9.02
N THR A 17 -6.75 -3.95 -9.58
CA THR A 17 -7.61 -3.50 -10.69
C THR A 17 -8.50 -2.34 -10.25
N PHE A 18 -9.10 -2.42 -9.07
CA PHE A 18 -9.90 -1.34 -8.49
C PHE A 18 -9.04 -0.09 -8.24
N ALA A 19 -7.88 -0.23 -7.60
CA ALA A 19 -7.00 0.89 -7.28
C ALA A 19 -6.48 1.60 -8.53
N ARG A 20 -6.14 0.86 -9.60
CA ARG A 20 -5.71 1.43 -10.89
C ARG A 20 -6.82 2.25 -11.56
N ARG A 21 -8.09 1.86 -11.43
CA ARG A 21 -9.23 2.64 -11.97
C ARG A 21 -9.45 3.97 -11.24
N LEU A 22 -8.96 4.10 -10.01
CA LEU A 22 -9.04 5.35 -9.25
C LEU A 22 -7.93 6.34 -9.62
N GLN A 23 -6.88 5.90 -10.31
CA GLN A 23 -5.82 6.79 -10.79
C GLN A 23 -6.30 7.57 -12.04
N PRO A 24 -5.87 8.83 -12.23
CA PRO A 24 -4.87 9.55 -11.43
C PRO A 24 -5.44 10.28 -10.20
N SER A 25 -6.75 10.19 -9.93
CA SER A 25 -7.41 10.94 -8.85
C SER A 25 -6.96 10.57 -7.44
N VAL A 26 -6.32 9.41 -7.27
CA VAL A 26 -5.67 8.98 -6.01
C VAL A 26 -4.25 8.52 -6.28
N VAL A 27 -3.37 8.71 -5.29
CA VAL A 27 -2.04 8.09 -5.29
C VAL A 27 -2.16 6.68 -4.72
N ARG A 28 -1.62 5.68 -5.43
CA ARG A 28 -1.59 4.29 -5.00
C ARG A 28 -0.31 3.98 -4.23
N VAL A 29 -0.44 3.41 -3.03
CA VAL A 29 0.67 2.93 -2.20
C VAL A 29 0.51 1.42 -1.98
N ASN A 30 1.51 0.63 -2.35
CA ASN A 30 1.43 -0.83 -2.36
C ASN A 30 2.70 -1.47 -1.78
N ARG A 31 2.56 -2.41 -0.84
CA ARG A 31 3.71 -3.08 -0.20
C ARG A 31 4.53 -3.95 -1.15
N ASP A 32 3.94 -4.63 -2.13
CA ASP A 32 4.68 -5.43 -3.11
C ASP A 32 5.54 -4.55 -4.03
N ASP A 33 5.06 -3.36 -4.38
CA ASP A 33 5.84 -2.37 -5.14
C ASP A 33 6.98 -1.81 -4.27
N LEU A 34 6.70 -1.50 -2.99
CA LEU A 34 7.72 -1.03 -2.05
C LEU A 34 8.79 -2.08 -1.75
N ARG A 35 8.45 -3.36 -1.61
CA ARG A 35 9.44 -4.44 -1.42
C ARG A 35 10.44 -4.46 -2.57
N ARG A 36 9.92 -4.44 -3.81
CA ARG A 36 10.76 -4.41 -5.03
C ARG A 36 11.61 -3.15 -5.10
N MET A 37 11.04 -1.99 -4.73
CA MET A 37 11.76 -0.72 -4.72
C MET A 37 12.90 -0.69 -3.69
N LEU A 38 12.66 -1.17 -2.46
CA LEU A 38 13.63 -1.07 -1.36
C LEU A 38 14.68 -2.18 -1.37
N HIS A 39 14.35 -3.36 -1.89
CA HIS A 39 15.19 -4.56 -1.75
C HIS A 39 15.48 -5.27 -3.08
N GLY A 40 15.05 -4.71 -4.22
CA GLY A 40 15.23 -5.31 -5.55
C GLY A 40 14.36 -6.55 -5.82
N THR A 41 13.69 -7.10 -4.80
CA THR A 41 12.83 -8.28 -4.89
C THR A 41 11.70 -8.24 -3.85
N ARG A 42 10.77 -9.19 -3.92
CA ARG A 42 9.71 -9.37 -2.92
C ARG A 42 10.27 -10.07 -1.67
N LEU A 43 11.19 -9.40 -0.97
CA LEU A 43 11.81 -9.93 0.25
C LEU A 43 10.80 -9.86 1.41
N LEU A 44 10.47 -11.03 2.00
CA LEU A 44 9.44 -11.18 3.04
C LEU A 44 10.05 -11.47 4.43
N THR A 45 11.30 -11.09 4.67
CA THR A 45 11.93 -11.24 5.99
C THR A 45 11.35 -10.21 6.97
N GLN A 46 11.29 -10.54 8.26
CA GLN A 46 10.74 -9.63 9.29
C GLN A 46 11.44 -8.26 9.30
N TRP A 47 12.76 -8.24 9.13
CA TRP A 47 13.55 -7.02 9.03
C TRP A 47 13.13 -6.15 7.83
N ALA A 48 13.01 -6.74 6.65
CA ALA A 48 12.58 -6.05 5.43
C ALA A 48 11.12 -5.55 5.55
N GLU A 49 10.23 -6.36 6.10
CA GLU A 49 8.83 -5.97 6.33
C GLU A 49 8.69 -4.79 7.30
N GLY A 50 9.60 -4.66 8.27
CA GLY A 50 9.70 -3.49 9.13
C GLY A 50 10.00 -2.22 8.34
N GLN A 51 11.00 -2.27 7.46
CA GLN A 51 11.40 -1.14 6.61
C GLN A 51 10.31 -0.76 5.60
N VAL A 52 9.67 -1.74 4.96
CA VAL A 52 8.51 -1.54 4.08
C VAL A 52 7.37 -0.84 4.83
N THR A 53 7.11 -1.23 6.08
CA THR A 53 6.07 -0.60 6.92
C THR A 53 6.40 0.86 7.25
N VAL A 54 7.66 1.16 7.57
CA VAL A 54 8.11 2.55 7.78
C VAL A 54 7.91 3.38 6.52
N ALA A 55 8.37 2.90 5.37
CA ALA A 55 8.25 3.60 4.09
C ALA A 55 6.79 3.83 3.68
N GLN A 56 5.94 2.81 3.81
CA GLN A 56 4.51 2.89 3.52
C GLN A 56 3.83 3.98 4.37
N ARG A 57 4.04 3.95 5.70
CA ARG A 57 3.42 4.92 6.61
C ARG A 57 3.89 6.34 6.31
N ALA A 58 5.19 6.53 6.11
CA ALA A 58 5.75 7.84 5.77
C ALA A 58 5.14 8.43 4.49
N GLN A 59 4.99 7.62 3.44
CA GLN A 59 4.35 8.05 2.18
C GLN A 59 2.88 8.42 2.38
N VAL A 60 2.11 7.55 3.03
CA VAL A 60 0.67 7.79 3.27
C VAL A 60 0.47 9.05 4.10
N GLU A 61 1.21 9.22 5.20
CA GLU A 61 1.10 10.39 6.08
C GLU A 61 1.48 11.68 5.35
N ALA A 62 2.58 11.69 4.60
CA ALA A 62 3.02 12.88 3.86
C ALA A 62 2.00 13.30 2.79
N LEU A 63 1.46 12.34 2.04
CA LEU A 63 0.46 12.59 0.99
C LEU A 63 -0.84 13.14 1.56
N LEU A 64 -1.34 12.54 2.66
CA LEU A 64 -2.55 13.03 3.32
C LEU A 64 -2.36 14.43 3.89
N ARG A 65 -1.20 14.74 4.49
CA ARG A 65 -0.85 16.10 4.94
C ARG A 65 -0.80 17.10 3.78
N ALA A 66 -0.34 16.65 2.62
CA ALA A 66 -0.32 17.43 1.37
C ALA A 66 -1.69 17.55 0.68
N ARG A 67 -2.76 17.09 1.33
CA ARG A 67 -4.14 17.08 0.80
C ARG A 67 -4.36 16.20 -0.43
N VAL A 68 -3.61 15.11 -0.55
CA VAL A 68 -3.72 14.12 -1.63
C VAL A 68 -4.52 12.90 -1.16
N ASP A 69 -5.45 12.43 -1.98
CA ASP A 69 -6.18 11.19 -1.72
C ASP A 69 -5.30 9.96 -1.98
N VAL A 70 -5.36 8.97 -1.09
CA VAL A 70 -4.47 7.80 -1.11
C VAL A 70 -5.27 6.50 -1.12
N CYS A 71 -4.88 5.57 -1.99
CA CYS A 71 -5.38 4.20 -2.01
C CYS A 71 -4.27 3.21 -1.64
N VAL A 72 -4.49 2.42 -0.60
CA VAL A 72 -3.62 1.33 -0.18
C VAL A 72 -4.24 0.00 -0.61
N ASP A 73 -3.68 -0.62 -1.65
CA ASP A 73 -4.21 -1.83 -2.27
C ASP A 73 -3.59 -3.15 -1.75
N ASP A 74 -3.08 -3.12 -0.51
CA ASP A 74 -2.56 -4.29 0.19
C ASP A 74 -3.64 -5.34 0.48
N THR A 75 -3.22 -6.55 0.87
CA THR A 75 -4.15 -7.62 1.28
C THR A 75 -4.99 -7.22 2.50
N ASN A 76 -4.40 -6.50 3.46
CA ASN A 76 -5.02 -6.05 4.72
C ASN A 76 -5.78 -7.17 5.47
N LEU A 77 -5.26 -8.40 5.39
CA LEU A 77 -5.71 -9.55 6.16
C LEU A 77 -4.65 -9.85 7.22
N ARG A 78 -5.06 -9.95 8.48
CA ARG A 78 -4.23 -10.56 9.53
C ARG A 78 -4.35 -12.07 9.42
N SER A 79 -3.24 -12.80 9.60
CA SER A 79 -3.33 -14.22 9.94
C SER A 79 -4.10 -14.35 11.25
N ARG A 80 -5.06 -15.28 11.30
CA ARG A 80 -5.56 -15.73 12.61
C ARG A 80 -4.41 -16.48 13.24
N THR A 81 -3.94 -15.98 14.37
CA THR A 81 -3.00 -16.65 15.27
C THR A 81 -3.79 -16.97 16.52
#